data_AF-A0A0E0EDL8-F1
#
_entry.id   AF-A0A0E0EDL8-F1
#
_cell.length_a   1.000
_cell.length_b   1.000
_cell.length_c   1.000
_cell.angle_alpha   90.00
_cell.angle_beta   90.00
_cell.angle_gamma   90.00
#
_symmetry.space_group_name_H-M   'P 1'
#
loop_
_entity.id
_entity.type
_entity.pdbx_description
1 polymer ?
#
loop_
_entity_poly.entity_id
_entity_poly.type
_entity_poly.pdbx_seq_one_letter_code
_entity_poly.pdbx_strand_id
1 'polypeptide(L)' 'METVDELGGKMIEALGKEKAFGKVTKLGRSIGRSRDYDAVYPRTKFVKCPEGELQKREEVVHCVNLT' A
#
# COMPACT_ATOMS: atom_id res chain seq x y z
N MET A 1 -12.09 11.58 1.87
CA MET A 1 -13.09 10.65 2.42
C MET A 1 -12.34 9.68 3.31
N GLU A 2 -12.73 9.56 4.57
CA GLU A 2 -12.10 8.65 5.53
C GLU A 2 -13.04 7.44 5.73
N THR A 3 -12.49 6.23 5.73
CA THR A 3 -13.23 4.98 5.94
C THR A 3 -12.59 4.19 7.08
N VAL A 4 -13.41 3.43 7.80
CA VAL A 4 -12.96 2.50 8.84
C VAL A 4 -13.32 1.10 8.36
N ASP A 5 -12.30 0.28 8.10
CA ASP A 5 -12.46 -1.09 7.62
C ASP A 5 -12.07 -2.10 8.72
N GLU A 6 -12.88 -3.15 8.87
CA GLU A 6 -12.57 -4.26 9.79
C GLU A 6 -11.50 -5.17 9.20
N LEU A 7 -10.45 -5.44 9.98
CA LEU A 7 -9.32 -6.27 9.54
C LEU A 7 -9.47 -7.71 10.04
N GLY A 8 -9.53 -8.66 9.11
CA GLY A 8 -9.48 -10.09 9.44
C GLY A 8 -8.06 -10.57 9.77
N GLY A 9 -7.93 -11.72 10.46
CA GLY A 9 -6.64 -12.24 10.94
C GLY A 9 -5.54 -12.36 9.89
N LYS A 10 -5.87 -12.78 8.66
CA LYS A 10 -4.91 -12.85 7.54
C LYS A 10 -4.36 -11.49 7.12
N MET A 11 -5.15 -10.42 7.24
CA MET A 11 -4.70 -9.06 6.93
C MET A 11 -3.77 -8.53 8.02
N ILE A 12 -4.09 -8.82 9.28
CA ILE A 12 -3.23 -8.48 10.43
C ILE A 12 -1.86 -9.16 10.29
N GLU A 13 -1.82 -10.45 9.97
CA GLU A 13 -0.55 -11.18 9.74
C GLU A 13 0.23 -10.64 8.53
N ALA A 14 -0.45 -10.26 7.46
CA ALA A 14 0.18 -9.69 6.27
C ALA A 14 0.80 -8.31 6.57
N LEU A 15 0.11 -7.47 7.35
CA LEU A 15 0.62 -6.17 7.79
C LEU A 15 1.85 -6.31 8.69
N GLY A 16 1.85 -7.30 9.60
CA GLY A 16 2.98 -7.55 10.51
C GLY A 16 4.26 -8.00 9.79
N LYS A 17 4.17 -8.59 8.60
CA LYS A 17 5.34 -9.11 7.87
C LYS A 17 6.03 -8.09 6.95
N GLU A 18 5.50 -6.86 6.82
CA GLU A 18 5.96 -5.77 5.92
C GLU A 18 6.19 -6.15 4.43
N LYS A 19 5.93 -7.40 4.05
CA LYS A 19 6.04 -7.93 2.69
C LYS A 19 4.65 -7.99 2.09
N ALA A 20 4.51 -7.43 0.89
CA ALA A 20 3.28 -7.48 0.10
C ALA A 20 2.83 -8.93 -0.10
N PHE A 21 1.92 -9.42 0.75
CA PHE A 21 1.32 -10.73 0.60
C PHE A 21 -0.09 -10.56 0.06
N GLY A 22 -0.23 -10.88 -1.22
CA GLY A 22 -1.46 -11.26 -1.90
C GLY A 22 -2.48 -10.17 -2.22
N LYS A 23 -2.67 -9.15 -1.38
CA LYS A 23 -3.74 -8.13 -1.60
C LYS A 23 -3.44 -6.71 -1.12
N VAL A 24 -2.52 -6.53 -0.16
CA VAL A 24 -2.20 -5.20 0.39
C VAL A 24 -0.77 -4.83 0.02
N THR A 25 -0.63 -3.80 -0.81
CA THR A 25 0.66 -3.23 -1.21
C THR A 25 0.81 -1.83 -0.61
N LYS A 26 1.87 -1.63 0.19
CA LYS A 26 2.21 -0.31 0.72
C LYS A 26 2.74 0.57 -0.41
N LEU A 27 1.93 1.53 -0.88
CA LEU A 27 2.31 2.48 -1.94
C LEU A 27 3.48 3.40 -1.50
N GLY A 28 3.45 3.82 -0.24
CA GLY A 28 4.45 4.71 0.34
C GLY A 28 3.96 5.35 1.62
N ARG A 29 4.74 6.30 2.14
CA ARG A 29 4.37 7.13 3.29
C ARG A 29 3.88 8.49 2.78
N SER A 30 2.90 9.09 3.45
CA SER A 30 2.41 10.41 3.06
C SER A 30 3.47 11.49 3.29
N ILE A 31 3.64 12.41 2.34
CA ILE A 31 4.58 13.55 2.48
C ILE A 31 4.19 14.48 3.64
N GLY A 32 2.88 14.66 3.90
CA GLY A 32 2.39 15.54 4.96
C GLY A 32 2.75 15.11 6.39
N ARG A 33 2.92 13.79 6.62
CA ARG A 33 3.38 13.20 7.91
C ARG A 33 4.82 12.69 7.85
N SER A 34 5.64 13.25 6.96
CA SER A 34 7.06 12.86 6.83
C SER A 34 7.90 13.27 8.04
N ARG A 35 7.48 14.31 8.77
CA ARG A 35 8.21 14.92 9.89
C ARG A 35 8.06 14.18 11.23
N ASP A 36 7.08 13.29 11.35
CA ASP A 36 6.82 12.52 12.58
C ASP A 36 7.74 11.29 12.71
N TYR A 37 8.64 11.08 11.73
CA TYR A 37 9.54 9.95 11.68
C TYR A 37 10.99 10.43 11.73
N ASP A 38 11.60 10.38 12.92
CA ASP A 38 13.01 10.77 13.14
C ASP A 38 14.01 9.83 12.44
N ALA A 39 13.62 8.58 12.17
CA ALA A 39 14.44 7.57 11.51
C ALA A 39 13.88 7.22 10.12
N VAL A 40 14.23 8.03 9.12
CA VAL A 40 13.86 7.79 7.72
C VAL A 40 14.85 6.81 7.09
N TYR A 41 14.40 5.58 6.80
CA TYR A 41 15.24 4.60 6.08
C TYR A 41 15.48 5.06 4.63
N PRO A 42 16.68 4.86 4.03
CA PRO A 42 17.04 5.37 2.70
C PRO A 42 16.11 4.93 1.54
N ARG A 43 15.32 3.87 1.73
CA ARG A 43 14.35 3.35 0.74
C ARG A 43 12.89 3.72 1.01
N THR A 44 12.62 4.67 1.90
CA THR A 44 11.24 5.12 2.14
C THR A 44 10.72 5.94 0.95
N LYS A 45 9.72 5.39 0.25
CA LYS A 45 9.01 6.12 -0.82
C LYS A 45 7.96 7.02 -0.20
N PHE A 46 8.07 8.33 -0.45
CA PHE A 46 7.05 9.29 -0.07
C PHE A 46 6.09 9.53 -1.24
N VAL A 47 4.80 9.46 -0.96
CA VAL A 47 3.73 9.62 -1.95
C VAL A 47 2.81 10.77 -1.53
N LYS A 48 2.25 11.46 -2.53
CA LYS A 48 1.16 12.42 -2.29
C LYS A 48 -0.09 11.65 -1.88
N CYS A 49 -0.97 12.31 -1.13
CA CYS A 49 -2.29 11.74 -0.83
C CYS A 49 -3.01 11.47 -2.16
N PRO A 50 -3.42 10.23 -2.45
CA PRO A 50 -4.14 9.93 -3.67
C PRO A 50 -5.49 10.65 -3.65
N GLU A 51 -5.89 11.17 -4.81
CA GLU A 51 -7.17 11.85 -5.02
C GLU A 51 -8.10 10.94 -5.84
N GLY A 52 -9.41 11.03 -5.61
CA GLY A 52 -10.42 10.22 -6.29
C GLY A 52 -11.04 9.12 -5.41
N GLU A 53 -11.65 8.13 -6.05
CA GLU A 53 -12.35 7.03 -5.38
C GLU A 53 -11.37 6.02 -4.75
N LEU A 54 -11.64 5.59 -3.52
CA LEU A 54 -10.82 4.63 -2.79
C LEU A 54 -10.87 3.22 -3.40
N GLN A 55 -11.98 2.85 -4.04
CA GLN A 55 -12.18 1.55 -4.66
C GLN A 55 -12.39 1.73 -6.15
N LYS A 56 -11.39 1.36 -6.94
CA LYS A 56 -11.43 1.41 -8.41
C LYS A 56 -11.30 0.00 -8.99
N ARG A 57 -12.01 -0.25 -10.09
CA ARG A 57 -11.83 -1.47 -10.90
C ARG A 57 -10.67 -1.25 -11.88
N GLU A 58 -9.66 -2.10 -11.81
CA GLU A 58 -8.53 -2.14 -12.74
C GLU A 58 -8.49 -3.51 -13.43
N GLU A 59 -8.32 -3.53 -14.76
CA GLU A 59 -8.17 -4.77 -15.54
C GLU A 59 -6.71 -4.97 -15.89
N VAL A 60 -6.11 -6.05 -15.36
CA VAL A 60 -4.70 -6.38 -15.56
C VAL A 60 -4.60 -7.53 -16.57
N VAL A 61 -4.00 -7.27 -17.73
CA VAL A 61 -3.73 -8.28 -18.77
C VAL A 61 -2.27 -8.71 -18.67
N HIS A 62 -2.03 -9.99 -18.42
CA HIS A 62 -0.69 -10.57 -18.40
C HIS A 62 -0.44 -11.36 -19.69
N CYS A 63 0.55 -10.95 -20.49
CA CYS A 63 1.04 -11.74 -21.62
C CYS A 63 2.21 -12.62 -21.16
N VAL A 64 2.06 -13.94 -21.26
CA VAL A 64 3.11 -14.92 -20.93
C VAL A 64 3.53 -15.66 -22.20
N ASN A 65 4.84 -15.66 -22.48
CA ASN A 65 5.44 -16.38 -23.59
C ASN A 65 6.11 -17.67 -23.09
N LEU A 66 6.03 -18.73 -23.88
CA LEU A 66 6.73 -20.00 -23.66
C LEU A 66 8.08 -19.94 -24.37
N THR A 67 9.13 -19.54 -23.67
CA THR A 67 10.53 -19.71 -24.09
C THR A 67 11.32 -20.37 -22.99
#